data_AF-A0A969DI70-F1
#
_entry.id   AF-A0A969DI70-F1
#
_cell.length_a   1.000
_cell.length_b   1.000
_cell.length_c   1.000
_cell.angle_alpha   90.00
_cell.angle_beta   90.00
_cell.angle_gamma   90.00
#
_symmetry.space_group_name_H-M   'P 1'
#
loop_
_entity.id
_entity.type
_entity.pdbx_description
1 polymer ?
#
loop_
_entity_poly.entity_id
_entity_poly.type
_entity_poly.pdbx_seq_one_letter_code
_entity_poly.pdbx_strand_id
1 'polypeptide(L)' 'SLRTHKLKGDLNGVWSCSVDYDNRILFELVINTDSGEEEIFLLTLGSHDDVY' A
#
# COMPACT_ATOMS: atom_id res chain seq x y z
N SER A 1 15.85 1.13 3.82
CA SER A 1 14.68 0.24 4.02
C SER A 1 13.42 1.04 3.70
N LEU A 2 12.45 0.44 2.99
CA LEU A 2 11.19 1.08 2.56
C LEU A 2 10.13 1.19 3.67
N ARG A 3 10.44 0.76 4.90
CA ARG A 3 9.55 0.88 6.08
C ARG A 3 8.13 0.31 5.85
N THR A 4 8.04 -0.81 5.12
CA THR A 4 6.77 -1.46 4.76
C THR A 4 6.05 -2.01 5.99
N HIS A 5 4.77 -1.67 6.16
CA HIS A 5 3.92 -2.20 7.25
C HIS A 5 2.44 -2.17 6.88
N LYS A 6 1.63 -3.01 7.55
CA LYS A 6 0.17 -3.00 7.44
C LYS A 6 -0.43 -1.84 8.22
N LEU A 7 -1.44 -1.22 7.64
CA LEU A 7 -2.24 -0.18 8.28
C LEU A 7 -3.29 -0.79 9.20
N LYS A 8 -3.85 0.07 10.06
CA LYS A 8 -4.84 -0.29 11.08
C LYS A 8 -6.04 0.65 10.98
N GLY A 9 -7.12 0.34 11.69
CA GLY A 9 -8.35 1.13 11.66
C GLY A 9 -9.09 0.94 10.34
N ASP A 10 -9.57 2.02 9.74
CA ASP A 10 -10.39 1.98 8.52
C ASP A 10 -9.64 1.45 7.30
N LEU A 11 -8.31 1.49 7.32
CA LEU A 11 -7.43 0.95 6.27
C LEU A 11 -6.84 -0.42 6.64
N ASN A 12 -7.47 -1.17 7.55
CA ASN A 12 -6.99 -2.50 7.91
C ASN A 12 -6.98 -3.44 6.69
N GLY A 13 -5.82 -4.02 6.39
CA GLY A 13 -5.58 -4.85 5.19
C GLY A 13 -4.73 -4.17 4.13
N VAL A 14 -4.69 -2.83 4.13
CA VAL A 14 -3.83 -2.03 3.25
C VAL A 14 -2.39 -2.01 3.80
N TRP A 15 -1.43 -1.99 2.89
CA TRP A 15 -0.02 -1.80 3.19
C TRP A 15 0.45 -0.41 2.83
N SER A 16 1.43 0.10 3.59
CA SER A 16 2.14 1.33 3.26
C SER A 16 3.64 1.10 3.21
N CYS A 17 4.31 1.71 2.24
CA CYS A 17 5.77 1.85 2.22
C CYS A 17 6.19 3.30 1.91
N SER A 18 7.36 3.70 2.41
CA SER A 18 7.94 5.02 2.23
C SER A 18 8.83 5.04 0.99
N VAL A 19 8.56 5.97 0.08
CA VAL A 19 9.41 6.23 -1.11
C VAL A 19 10.51 7.22 -0.76
N ASP A 20 10.17 8.25 0.01
CA ASP A 20 11.08 9.19 0.65
C ASP A 20 10.56 9.57 2.05
N TYR A 21 10.96 10.73 2.58
CA TYR A 21 10.51 11.17 3.90
C TYR A 21 9.02 11.55 3.92
N ASP A 22 8.54 12.17 2.84
CA ASP A 22 7.22 12.79 2.76
C ASP A 22 6.22 11.88 2.04
N ASN A 23 6.68 11.12 1.05
CA ASN A 23 5.84 10.34 0.15
C ASN A 23 5.70 8.88 0.54
N ARG A 24 4.48 8.36 0.41
CA ARG A 24 4.09 6.99 0.69
C ARG A 24 3.29 6.39 -0.44
N ILE A 25 3.45 5.09 -0.63
CA ILE A 25 2.59 4.28 -1.49
C ILE A 25 1.64 3.49 -0.60
N LEU A 26 0.36 3.45 -0.96
CA LEU A 26 -0.59 2.46 -0.43
C LEU A 26 -0.88 1.40 -1.47
N PHE A 27 -0.89 0.15 -1.03
CA PHE A 27 -1.15 -1.00 -1.89
C PHE A 27 -1.76 -2.17 -1.12
N GLU A 28 -2.35 -3.10 -1.85
CA GLU A 28 -2.83 -4.37 -1.34
C GLU A 28 -2.12 -5.53 -2.03
N LEU A 29 -2.03 -6.67 -1.33
CA LEU A 29 -1.66 -7.94 -1.94
C LEU A 29 -2.96 -8.67 -2.25
N VAL A 30 -3.22 -8.92 -3.53
CA VAL A 30 -4.46 -9.54 -4.02
C VAL A 30 -4.12 -10.78 -4.82
N ILE A 31 -5.03 -11.75 -4.85
CA ILE A 31 -4.92 -12.88 -5.78
C ILE A 31 -5.68 -12.49 -7.04
N ASN A 32 -4.98 -12.44 -8.17
CA ASN A 32 -5.61 -12.21 -9.45
C ASN A 32 -6.45 -13.45 -9.83
N THR A 33 -7.72 -13.25 -10.12
CA THR A 33 -8.66 -14.36 -10.37
C THR A 33 -8.42 -15.06 -11.71
N ASP A 34 -7.76 -14.40 -12.66
CA ASP A 34 -7.52 -14.92 -13.99
C ASP A 34 -6.21 -15.72 -14.05
N SER A 35 -5.15 -15.22 -13.42
CA SER A 35 -3.84 -15.90 -13.36
C SER A 35 -3.69 -16.84 -12.15
N GLY A 36 -4.43 -16.59 -11.07
CA GLY A 36 -4.28 -17.28 -9.79
C GLY A 36 -3.03 -16.85 -9.00
N GLU A 37 -2.30 -15.84 -9.46
CA GLU A 37 -1.06 -15.37 -8.85
C GLU A 37 -1.31 -14.21 -7.88
N GLU A 38 -0.38 -14.03 -6.93
CA GLU A 38 -0.38 -12.87 -6.05
C GLU A 38 0.15 -11.64 -6.79
N GLU A 39 -0.62 -10.56 -6.75
CA GLU A 39 -0.32 -9.28 -7.40
C GLU A 39 -0.40 -8.13 -6.41
N ILE A 40 0.33 -7.05 -6.71
CA ILE A 40 0.25 -5.80 -5.97
C ILE A 40 -0.78 -4.91 -6.65
N PHE A 41 -1.86 -4.62 -5.93
CA PHE A 41 -2.84 -3.61 -6.36
C PHE A 41 -2.46 -2.24 -5.79
N LEU A 42 -2.09 -1.31 -6.68
CA LEU A 42 -1.69 0.05 -6.31
C LEU A 42 -2.93 0.91 -6.03
N LEU A 43 -3.07 1.38 -4.79
CA LEU A 43 -4.20 2.22 -4.40
C LEU A 43 -3.92 3.70 -4.63
N THR A 44 -2.79 4.18 -4.10
CA THR A 44 -2.40 5.59 -4.23
C THR A 44 -0.90 5.81 -3.95
N LEU A 45 -0.41 6.97 -4.38
CA LEU A 45 0.89 7.53 -4.03
C LEU A 45 0.70 9.02 -3.73
N GLY A 46 1.26 9.48 -2.62
CA GLY A 46 1.19 10.88 -2.23
C GLY A 46 1.92 11.15 -0.91
N SER A 47 1.86 12.39 -0.43
CA SER A 47 2.43 12.75 0.85
C SER A 47 1.67 12.10 2.02
N HIS A 48 2.18 12.19 3.26
CA HIS A 48 1.44 11.73 4.43
C HIS A 48 0.03 12.35 4.52
N ASP A 49 -0.09 13.65 4.24
CA ASP A 49 -1.35 14.40 4.34
C ASP A 49 -2.29 14.15 3.16
N ASP A 50 -1.78 13.66 2.02
CA ASP A 50 -2.60 13.34 0.84
C ASP A 50 -3.17 11.91 0.88
N VAL A 51 -2.59 11.05 1.72
CA VAL A 51 -2.81 9.60 1.71
C VAL A 51 -3.58 9.12 2.95
N TYR A 52 -3.49 9.85 4.06
CA TYR A 52 -4.26 9.64 5.29
C TYR A 52 -5.17 10.83 5.54
#